data_AF-A0A955EK06-F1
#
_entry.id   AF-A0A955EK06-F1
#
_cell.length_a   1.000
_cell.length_b   1.000
_cell.length_c   1.000
_cell.angle_alpha   90.00
_cell.angle_beta   90.00
_cell.angle_gamma   90.00
#
_symmetry.space_group_name_H-M   'P 1'
#
loop_
_entity.id
_entity.type
_entity.pdbx_description
1 polymer ?
#
loop_
_entity_poly.entity_id
_entity_poly.type
_entity_poly.pdbx_seq_one_letter_code
_entity_poly.pdbx_strand_id
1 'polypeptide(L)'
;REFEQMEMQYFVQPGTDMEWFEKWKEIRVQWHLNNGIRKNKIRFHEHCEKELDHYAKAAFDIEYEFTIGWQEIEGVHNRTDFDLKRHQQFSGKKLEYFDESTKDRFVPFIVETSAGCDRSLLTVLCDSYRKEGDRVWLKIHPELAPYKVAIFPLMKKPELLEYTDKVVSDVRKRFRMTTDDAGSIGKRYRRQDEIGTPNCIVIDFDTLEDDTVTVRDRDTTKQTRVKIENLIKYDE
;
A
#
# COMPACT_ATOMS: atom_id res chain seq x y z
N ARG A 1 20.77 13.15 -2.35
CA ARG A 1 19.87 12.03 -2.72
C ARG A 1 19.23 11.60 -1.40
N GLU A 2 17.91 11.66 -1.30
CA GLU A 2 17.12 11.45 -0.07
C GLU A 2 15.98 10.48 -0.41
N PHE A 3 15.67 9.54 0.48
CA PHE A 3 14.61 8.53 0.34
C PHE A 3 14.23 7.99 1.73
N GLU A 4 13.09 7.30 1.82
CA GLU A 4 12.58 6.71 3.06
C GLU A 4 12.60 5.17 3.02
N GLN A 5 12.93 4.55 4.15
CA GLN A 5 12.96 3.09 4.31
C GLN A 5 11.97 2.63 5.38
N MET A 6 11.40 1.45 5.16
CA MET A 6 10.58 0.72 6.13
C MET A 6 11.36 -0.53 6.52
N GLU A 7 12.07 -0.44 7.64
CA GLU A 7 12.93 -1.52 8.12
C GLU A 7 12.39 -2.12 9.41
N MET A 8 12.56 -3.43 9.56
CA MET A 8 12.29 -4.14 10.78
C MET A 8 13.47 -5.04 11.10
N GLN A 9 13.95 -4.93 12.34
CA GLN A 9 15.00 -5.76 12.90
C GLN A 9 14.35 -6.78 13.85
N TYR A 10 14.33 -8.05 13.45
CA TYR A 10 13.69 -9.11 14.22
C TYR A 10 14.75 -9.96 14.94
N PHE A 11 14.85 -9.77 16.25
CA PHE A 11 15.80 -10.46 17.11
C PHE A 11 15.32 -11.86 17.46
N VAL A 12 16.15 -12.87 17.20
CA VAL A 12 15.81 -14.28 17.36
C VAL A 12 16.91 -15.04 18.11
N GLN A 13 16.53 -16.16 18.71
CA GLN A 13 17.50 -17.05 19.35
C GLN A 13 18.35 -17.74 18.27
N PRO A 14 19.69 -17.78 18.41
CA PRO A 14 20.57 -18.52 17.50
C PRO A 14 20.09 -19.97 17.32
N GLY A 15 20.01 -20.44 16.07
CA GLY A 15 19.49 -21.77 15.73
C GLY A 15 18.02 -21.78 15.31
N THR A 16 17.25 -20.73 15.62
CA THR A 16 15.87 -20.53 15.12
C THR A 16 15.80 -19.57 13.92
N ASP A 17 16.93 -18.97 13.58
CA ASP A 17 17.03 -17.86 12.63
C ASP A 17 16.53 -18.18 11.22
N MET A 18 16.79 -19.40 10.72
CA MET A 18 16.33 -19.78 9.38
C MET A 18 14.82 -20.05 9.31
N GLU A 19 14.21 -20.52 10.38
CA GLU A 19 12.74 -20.67 10.47
C GLU A 19 12.08 -19.29 10.37
N TRP A 20 12.58 -18.32 11.14
CA TRP A 20 12.09 -16.95 11.10
C TRP A 20 12.39 -16.26 9.77
N PHE A 21 13.54 -16.52 9.16
CA PHE A 21 13.91 -16.01 7.84
C PHE A 21 12.90 -16.41 6.76
N GLU A 22 12.58 -17.71 6.64
CA GLU A 22 11.60 -18.19 5.67
C GLU A 22 10.19 -17.65 5.97
N LYS A 23 9.81 -17.60 7.24
CA LYS A 23 8.53 -17.01 7.65
C LYS A 23 8.43 -15.53 7.27
N TRP A 24 9.49 -14.74 7.47
CA TRP A 24 9.51 -13.33 7.08
C TRP A 24 9.48 -13.17 5.56
N LYS A 25 10.19 -14.00 4.77
CA LYS A 25 10.06 -14.01 3.30
C LYS A 25 8.61 -14.17 2.86
N GLU A 26 7.90 -15.15 3.44
CA GLU A 26 6.49 -15.39 3.13
C GLU A 26 5.59 -14.21 3.53
N ILE A 27 5.74 -13.70 4.77
CA ILE A 27 4.96 -12.55 5.25
C ILE A 27 5.15 -11.34 4.33
N ARG A 28 6.39 -11.05 3.93
CA ARG A 28 6.71 -9.86 3.15
C ARG A 28 6.23 -9.95 1.71
N VAL A 29 6.37 -11.11 1.05
CA VAL A 29 5.77 -11.25 -0.30
C VAL A 29 4.25 -11.19 -0.25
N GLN A 30 3.60 -11.77 0.77
CA GLN A 30 2.15 -11.66 0.93
C GLN A 30 1.71 -10.22 1.19
N TRP A 31 2.50 -9.43 1.93
CA TRP A 31 2.23 -8.01 2.12
C TRP A 31 2.16 -7.26 0.79
N HIS A 32 3.09 -7.48 -0.13
CA HIS A 32 3.04 -6.86 -1.47
C HIS A 32 1.82 -7.32 -2.27
N LEU A 33 1.50 -8.62 -2.25
CA LEU A 33 0.33 -9.16 -2.94
C LEU A 33 -0.99 -8.59 -2.41
N ASN A 34 -1.13 -8.49 -1.09
CA ASN A 34 -2.31 -7.92 -0.43
C ASN A 34 -2.49 -6.43 -0.75
N ASN A 35 -1.40 -5.72 -1.01
CA ASN A 35 -1.41 -4.33 -1.49
C ASN A 35 -1.77 -4.19 -2.99
N GLY A 36 -2.17 -5.29 -3.64
CA GLY A 36 -2.69 -5.30 -5.00
C GLY A 36 -1.64 -5.52 -6.09
N ILE A 37 -0.39 -5.83 -5.73
CA ILE A 37 0.66 -6.14 -6.70
C ILE A 37 0.37 -7.50 -7.35
N ARG A 38 0.43 -7.54 -8.68
CA ARG A 38 0.19 -8.79 -9.44
C ARG A 38 1.25 -9.84 -9.17
N LYS A 39 0.80 -11.05 -8.84
CA LYS A 39 1.66 -12.22 -8.56
C LYS A 39 2.65 -12.56 -9.69
N ASN A 40 2.30 -12.34 -10.94
CA ASN A 40 3.19 -12.63 -12.07
C ASN A 40 4.25 -11.54 -12.32
N LYS A 41 4.24 -10.46 -11.54
CA LYS A 41 5.18 -9.33 -11.62
C LYS A 41 6.13 -9.25 -10.44
N ILE A 42 6.02 -10.18 -9.50
CA ILE A 42 6.84 -10.26 -8.29
C ILE A 42 7.57 -11.60 -8.26
N ARG A 43 8.82 -11.60 -7.83
CA ARG A 43 9.61 -12.83 -7.65
C ARG A 43 10.58 -12.70 -6.49
N PHE A 44 11.07 -13.85 -6.05
CA PHE A 44 12.23 -13.94 -5.19
C PHE A 44 13.50 -14.07 -6.04
N HIS A 45 14.55 -13.35 -5.64
CA HIS A 45 15.89 -13.49 -6.17
C HIS A 45 16.84 -13.83 -5.02
N GLU A 46 17.42 -15.03 -5.06
CA GLU A 46 18.42 -15.47 -4.07
C GLU A 46 19.78 -14.88 -4.43
N HIS A 47 20.45 -14.25 -3.45
CA HIS A 47 21.81 -13.76 -3.65
C HIS A 47 22.78 -14.92 -3.79
N CYS A 48 23.64 -14.87 -4.80
CA CYS A 48 24.73 -15.84 -4.92
C CYS A 48 25.89 -15.52 -3.94
N GLU A 49 26.85 -16.43 -3.78
CA GLU A 49 28.02 -16.23 -2.88
C GLU A 49 28.81 -14.93 -3.15
N LYS A 50 28.71 -14.35 -4.35
CA LYS A 50 29.37 -13.08 -4.70
C LYS A 50 28.56 -11.84 -4.34
N GLU A 51 27.27 -12.00 -4.11
CA GLU A 51 26.30 -10.93 -3.80
C GLU A 51 25.99 -10.89 -2.31
N LEU A 52 26.18 -12.01 -1.59
CA LEU A 52 26.07 -12.05 -0.14
C LEU A 52 27.07 -11.09 0.51
N ASP A 53 26.54 -10.18 1.32
CA ASP A 53 27.37 -9.44 2.26
C ASP A 53 28.10 -10.41 3.20
N HIS A 54 29.35 -10.09 3.55
CA HIS A 54 30.26 -10.94 4.33
C HIS A 54 29.73 -11.40 5.70
N TYR A 55 28.61 -10.86 6.17
CA TYR A 55 27.94 -11.20 7.43
C TYR A 55 26.59 -11.91 7.25
N ALA A 56 26.05 -11.97 6.03
CA ALA A 56 24.75 -12.56 5.75
C ALA A 56 24.86 -14.09 5.63
N LYS A 57 24.07 -14.81 6.42
CA LYS A 57 23.94 -16.27 6.33
C LYS A 57 23.04 -16.68 5.15
N ALA A 58 22.05 -15.85 4.85
CA ALA A 58 21.17 -15.96 3.69
C ALA A 58 20.59 -14.57 3.38
N ALA A 59 20.37 -14.28 2.10
CA ALA A 59 19.80 -13.03 1.62
C ALA A 59 18.92 -13.29 0.40
N PHE A 60 17.73 -12.70 0.41
CA PHE A 60 16.77 -12.78 -0.68
C PHE A 60 16.19 -11.40 -0.96
N ASP A 61 16.18 -11.05 -2.23
CA ASP A 61 15.45 -9.88 -2.70
C ASP A 61 14.05 -10.28 -3.16
N ILE A 62 13.08 -9.47 -2.78
CA ILE A 62 11.79 -9.40 -3.44
C ILE A 62 11.95 -8.40 -4.57
N GLU A 63 11.77 -8.85 -5.81
CA GLU A 63 11.90 -8.02 -7.00
C GLU A 63 10.55 -7.80 -7.68
N TYR A 64 10.39 -6.62 -8.29
CA TYR A 64 9.27 -6.29 -9.16
C TYR A 64 9.74 -6.03 -10.59
N GLU A 65 8.95 -6.50 -11.57
CA GLU A 65 9.22 -6.31 -12.99
C GLU A 65 8.70 -4.94 -13.48
N PHE A 66 9.54 -3.91 -13.35
CA PHE A 66 9.31 -2.61 -13.95
C PHE A 66 9.48 -2.65 -15.47
N THR A 67 9.12 -1.57 -16.17
CA THR A 67 9.38 -1.41 -17.61
C THR A 67 10.87 -1.40 -17.96
N ILE A 68 11.73 -1.10 -16.98
CA ILE A 68 13.19 -1.14 -17.08
C ILE A 68 13.78 -2.50 -16.70
N GLY A 69 12.94 -3.50 -16.44
CA GLY A 69 13.34 -4.84 -16.00
C GLY A 69 13.10 -5.08 -14.51
N TRP A 70 13.60 -6.23 -14.04
CA TRP A 70 13.52 -6.63 -12.64
C TRP A 70 14.39 -5.72 -11.78
N GLN A 71 13.81 -5.19 -10.71
CA GLN A 71 14.52 -4.42 -9.70
C GLN A 71 14.06 -4.87 -8.32
N GLU A 72 15.00 -4.93 -7.38
CA GLU A 72 14.74 -5.12 -5.96
C GLU A 72 13.76 -4.07 -5.44
N ILE A 73 12.76 -4.47 -4.67
CA ILE A 73 11.84 -3.58 -3.94
C ILE A 73 11.94 -3.72 -2.42
N GLU A 74 12.44 -4.87 -1.96
CA GLU A 74 12.66 -5.18 -0.56
C GLU A 74 13.68 -6.32 -0.41
N GLY A 75 14.60 -6.19 0.54
CA GLY A 75 15.54 -7.24 0.93
C GLY A 75 15.11 -7.93 2.23
N VAL A 76 15.30 -9.24 2.29
CA VAL A 76 15.17 -10.04 3.52
C VAL A 76 16.51 -10.70 3.81
N HIS A 77 17.09 -10.39 4.97
CA HIS A 77 18.46 -10.77 5.31
C HIS A 77 18.51 -11.50 6.65
N ASN A 78 19.27 -12.59 6.71
CA ASN A 78 19.69 -13.18 7.99
C ASN A 78 21.12 -12.74 8.29
N ARG A 79 21.27 -11.79 9.21
CA ARG A 79 22.54 -11.11 9.53
C ARG A 79 23.27 -11.75 10.70
N THR A 80 22.75 -12.84 11.24
CA THR A 80 23.26 -13.51 12.44
C THR A 80 23.46 -12.50 13.60
N ASP A 81 24.52 -12.61 14.38
CA ASP A 81 24.82 -11.72 15.51
C ASP A 81 25.82 -10.61 15.17
N PHE A 82 26.12 -10.40 13.88
CA PHE A 82 27.17 -9.48 13.44
C PHE A 82 26.98 -8.06 13.98
N ASP A 83 25.80 -7.48 13.81
CA ASP A 83 25.52 -6.09 14.17
C ASP A 83 25.68 -5.85 15.67
N LEU A 84 25.07 -6.73 16.48
CA LEU A 84 25.14 -6.63 17.94
C LEU A 84 26.56 -6.87 18.45
N LYS A 85 27.29 -7.86 17.90
CA LYS A 85 28.69 -8.10 18.29
C LYS A 85 29.59 -6.90 17.97
N ARG A 86 29.43 -6.28 16.81
CA ARG A 86 30.18 -5.08 16.44
C ARG A 86 29.86 -3.92 17.37
N HIS A 87 28.58 -3.64 17.62
CA HIS A 87 28.20 -2.57 18.55
C HIS A 87 28.67 -2.85 19.98
N GLN A 88 28.58 -4.09 20.47
CA GLN A 88 29.08 -4.48 21.78
C GLN A 88 30.60 -4.26 21.89
N GLN A 89 31.38 -4.65 20.86
CA GLN A 89 32.83 -4.47 20.83
C GLN A 89 33.23 -2.98 20.95
N PHE A 90 32.59 -2.10 20.17
CA PHE A 90 33.00 -0.69 20.10
C PHE A 90 32.36 0.20 21.16
N SER A 91 31.19 -0.17 21.70
CA SER A 91 30.53 0.58 22.76
C SER A 91 30.93 0.14 24.18
N GLY A 92 31.44 -1.08 24.33
CA GLY A 92 31.70 -1.71 25.64
C GLY A 92 30.43 -2.06 26.43
N LYS A 93 29.24 -1.91 25.84
CA LYS A 93 27.96 -2.30 26.45
C LYS A 93 27.59 -3.72 26.04
N LYS A 94 27.16 -4.53 27.00
CA LYS A 94 26.64 -5.87 26.72
C LYS A 94 25.28 -5.76 26.04
N LEU A 95 25.13 -6.39 24.88
CA LEU A 95 23.90 -6.49 24.07
C LEU A 95 23.41 -7.95 24.02
N GLU A 96 23.64 -8.69 25.11
CA GLU A 96 23.20 -10.07 25.29
C GLU A 96 21.78 -10.11 25.87
N TYR A 97 20.96 -11.04 25.37
CA TYR A 97 19.67 -11.39 25.97
C TYR A 97 19.86 -12.49 27.03
N PHE A 98 19.12 -12.40 28.13
CA PHE A 98 19.07 -13.45 29.15
C PHE A 98 17.71 -14.14 29.07
N ASP A 99 17.72 -15.43 28.76
CA ASP A 99 16.51 -16.23 28.69
C ASP A 99 16.19 -16.82 30.06
N GLU A 100 15.05 -16.43 30.63
CA GLU A 100 14.65 -16.90 31.95
C GLU A 100 14.31 -18.39 32.01
N SER A 101 13.93 -18.99 30.87
CA SER A 101 13.51 -20.39 30.79
C SER A 101 14.71 -21.34 30.76
N THR A 102 15.74 -20.99 29.98
CA THR A 102 16.98 -21.77 29.85
C THR A 102 18.06 -21.35 30.85
N LYS A 103 17.93 -20.15 31.44
CA LYS A 103 18.94 -19.48 32.27
C LYS A 103 20.26 -19.20 31.54
N ASP A 104 20.21 -19.12 30.21
CA ASP A 104 21.37 -18.83 29.36
C ASP A 104 21.42 -17.39 28.88
N ARG A 105 22.63 -16.94 28.51
CA ARG A 105 22.87 -15.66 27.85
C ARG A 105 23.38 -15.89 26.44
N PHE A 106 22.84 -15.13 25.48
CA PHE A 106 23.31 -15.17 24.10
C PHE A 106 23.17 -13.79 23.44
N VAL A 107 23.94 -13.56 22.39
CA VAL A 107 23.72 -12.42 21.49
C VAL A 107 22.66 -12.86 20.46
N PRO A 108 21.49 -12.20 20.39
CA PRO A 108 20.46 -12.58 19.43
C PRO A 108 20.96 -12.51 17.99
N PHE A 109 20.44 -13.39 17.14
CA PHE A 109 20.57 -13.24 15.70
C PHE A 109 19.53 -12.26 15.19
N ILE A 110 19.79 -11.61 14.06
CA ILE A 110 18.88 -10.65 13.44
C ILE A 110 18.41 -11.18 12.09
N VAL A 111 17.09 -11.29 11.94
CA VAL A 111 16.41 -11.37 10.65
C VAL A 111 15.86 -9.98 10.34
N GLU A 112 16.30 -9.42 9.23
CA GLU A 112 15.93 -8.09 8.78
C GLU A 112 15.00 -8.16 7.57
N THR A 113 14.04 -7.25 7.52
CA THR A 113 13.30 -6.92 6.30
C THR A 113 13.48 -5.42 6.04
N SER A 114 13.96 -5.05 4.85
CA SER A 114 14.19 -3.65 4.48
C SER A 114 13.52 -3.34 3.15
N ALA A 115 12.46 -2.53 3.19
CA ALA A 115 11.73 -2.08 2.00
C ALA A 115 11.93 -0.59 1.76
N GLY A 116 12.09 -0.18 0.51
CA GLY A 116 12.07 1.24 0.14
C GLY A 116 10.63 1.76 0.11
N CYS A 117 10.29 2.79 0.90
CA CYS A 117 8.96 3.39 0.91
C CYS A 117 8.61 4.00 -0.46
N ASP A 118 9.51 4.82 -1.00
CA ASP A 118 9.39 5.45 -2.32
C ASP A 118 9.26 4.39 -3.43
N ARG A 119 10.04 3.32 -3.32
CA ARG A 119 10.05 2.23 -4.31
C ARG A 119 8.76 1.40 -4.22
N SER A 120 8.21 1.21 -3.02
CA SER A 120 6.90 0.60 -2.83
C SER A 120 5.79 1.43 -3.46
N LEU A 121 5.80 2.76 -3.27
CA LEU A 121 4.86 3.67 -3.93
C LEU A 121 4.97 3.60 -5.45
N LEU A 122 6.19 3.66 -6.00
CA LEU A 122 6.42 3.55 -7.44
C LEU A 122 5.91 2.21 -7.98
N THR A 123 6.15 1.13 -7.26
CA THR A 123 5.67 -0.21 -7.62
C THR A 123 4.14 -0.25 -7.72
N VAL A 124 3.43 0.29 -6.72
CA VAL A 124 1.96 0.40 -6.73
C VAL A 124 1.48 1.21 -7.93
N LEU A 125 2.10 2.36 -8.22
CA LEU A 125 1.72 3.22 -9.36
C LEU A 125 1.94 2.50 -10.69
N CYS A 126 3.10 1.85 -10.88
CA CYS A 126 3.41 1.11 -12.10
C CYS A 126 2.50 -0.11 -12.29
N ASP A 127 2.24 -0.88 -11.23
CA ASP A 127 1.44 -2.10 -11.34
C ASP A 127 -0.05 -1.83 -11.51
N SER A 128 -0.53 -0.71 -10.97
CA SER A 128 -1.93 -0.27 -11.06
C SER A 128 -2.27 0.46 -12.37
N TYR A 129 -1.28 0.97 -13.10
CA TYR A 129 -1.52 1.72 -14.34
C TYR A 129 -2.25 0.91 -15.40
N ARG A 130 -3.35 1.45 -15.95
CA ARG A 130 -4.13 0.86 -17.03
C ARG A 130 -4.39 1.91 -18.12
N LYS A 131 -4.39 1.44 -19.37
CA LYS A 131 -4.76 2.23 -20.53
C LYS A 131 -5.57 1.38 -21.50
N GLU A 132 -6.74 1.87 -21.89
CA GLU A 132 -7.61 1.25 -22.89
C GLU A 132 -8.19 2.35 -23.77
N GLY A 133 -7.83 2.36 -25.06
CA GLY A 133 -8.11 3.49 -25.95
C GLY A 133 -7.58 4.80 -25.35
N ASP A 134 -8.48 5.79 -25.21
CA ASP A 134 -8.20 7.10 -24.62
C ASP A 134 -8.33 7.15 -23.10
N ARG A 135 -8.80 6.07 -22.47
CA ARG A 135 -9.00 5.99 -21.03
C ARG A 135 -7.71 5.57 -20.35
N VAL A 136 -7.25 6.37 -19.39
CA VAL A 136 -6.15 6.05 -18.48
C VAL A 136 -6.69 6.04 -17.06
N TRP A 137 -6.35 5.03 -16.28
CA TRP A 137 -6.72 4.99 -14.87
C TRP A 137 -5.70 4.22 -14.04
N LEU A 138 -5.67 4.54 -12.75
CA LEU A 138 -4.89 3.80 -11.77
C LEU A 138 -5.81 2.81 -11.06
N LYS A 139 -5.64 1.51 -11.33
CA LYS A 139 -6.33 0.42 -10.62
C LYS A 139 -5.68 0.17 -9.24
N ILE A 140 -5.48 1.23 -8.46
CA ILE A 140 -4.88 1.15 -7.12
C ILE A 140 -5.82 0.36 -6.20
N HIS A 141 -5.27 -0.44 -5.30
CA HIS A 141 -6.06 -1.12 -4.28
C HIS A 141 -6.88 -0.09 -3.47
N PRO A 142 -8.19 -0.28 -3.23
CA PRO A 142 -9.03 0.74 -2.60
C PRO A 142 -8.49 1.27 -1.27
N GLU A 143 -7.82 0.45 -0.47
CA GLU A 143 -7.19 0.85 0.80
C GLU A 143 -6.00 1.82 0.61
N LEU A 144 -5.33 1.77 -0.53
CA LEU A 144 -4.19 2.64 -0.87
C LEU A 144 -4.59 3.88 -1.65
N ALA A 145 -5.83 3.94 -2.18
CA ALA A 145 -6.27 5.09 -2.97
C ALA A 145 -6.19 6.40 -2.15
N PRO A 146 -5.65 7.51 -2.71
CA PRO A 146 -5.51 8.79 -2.02
C PRO A 146 -6.85 9.34 -1.51
N TYR A 147 -7.89 9.19 -2.33
CA TYR A 147 -9.27 9.45 -1.99
C TYR A 147 -10.07 8.15 -2.17
N LYS A 148 -10.96 7.86 -1.22
CA LYS A 148 -11.88 6.71 -1.28
C LYS A 148 -13.10 7.03 -2.13
N VAL A 149 -13.54 8.28 -2.09
CA VAL A 149 -14.75 8.77 -2.73
C VAL A 149 -14.51 10.15 -3.33
N ALA A 150 -15.07 10.40 -4.51
CA ALA A 150 -15.23 11.76 -5.03
C ALA A 150 -16.73 12.08 -5.20
N ILE A 151 -17.18 13.25 -4.74
CA ILE A 151 -18.59 13.64 -4.80
C ILE A 151 -18.77 14.89 -5.66
N PHE A 152 -19.71 14.83 -6.59
CA PHE A 152 -19.92 15.86 -7.61
C PHE A 152 -21.40 16.21 -7.76
N PRO A 153 -21.76 17.50 -7.93
CA PRO A 153 -23.08 17.85 -8.44
C PRO A 153 -23.16 17.50 -9.94
N LEU A 154 -24.32 17.06 -10.44
CA LEU A 154 -24.48 16.78 -11.88
C LEU A 154 -24.14 18.01 -12.73
N MET A 155 -24.55 19.20 -12.28
CA MET A 155 -24.26 20.49 -12.89
C MET A 155 -24.22 21.62 -11.86
N LYS A 156 -23.71 22.80 -12.26
CA LYS A 156 -23.61 23.99 -11.40
C LYS A 156 -24.97 24.68 -11.24
N LYS A 157 -25.86 24.06 -10.49
CA LYS A 157 -27.16 24.61 -10.10
C LYS A 157 -27.18 24.82 -8.58
N PRO A 158 -27.66 25.98 -8.07
CA PRO A 158 -27.64 26.28 -6.64
C PRO A 158 -28.20 25.16 -5.76
N GLU A 159 -29.35 24.59 -6.14
CA GLU A 159 -30.03 23.51 -5.44
C GLU A 159 -29.19 22.22 -5.35
N LEU A 160 -28.49 21.85 -6.42
CA LEU A 160 -27.60 20.69 -6.44
C LEU A 160 -26.31 20.95 -5.65
N LEU A 161 -25.78 22.18 -5.71
CA LEU A 161 -24.58 22.57 -4.98
C LEU A 161 -24.84 22.55 -3.47
N GLU A 162 -25.93 23.15 -3.03
CA GLU A 162 -26.33 23.16 -1.62
C GLU A 162 -26.52 21.75 -1.08
N TYR A 163 -27.23 20.89 -1.83
CA TYR A 163 -27.40 19.49 -1.43
C TYR A 163 -26.09 18.71 -1.45
N THR A 164 -25.21 18.96 -2.43
CA THR A 164 -23.88 18.34 -2.49
C THR A 164 -23.04 18.70 -1.26
N ASP A 165 -23.04 19.97 -0.85
CA ASP A 165 -22.29 20.43 0.33
C ASP A 165 -22.77 19.74 1.61
N LYS A 166 -24.08 19.49 1.74
CA LYS A 166 -24.66 18.71 2.83
C LYS A 166 -24.12 17.27 2.84
N VAL A 167 -24.17 16.56 1.72
CA VAL A 167 -23.67 15.18 1.61
C VAL A 167 -22.15 15.12 1.87
N VAL A 168 -21.40 16.07 1.32
CA VAL A 168 -19.95 16.17 1.51
C VAL A 168 -19.59 16.38 2.97
N SER A 169 -20.32 17.24 3.70
CA SER A 169 -20.12 17.49 5.13
C SER A 169 -20.22 16.20 5.94
N ASP A 170 -21.17 15.32 5.60
CA ASP A 170 -21.36 14.05 6.30
C ASP A 170 -20.35 12.99 5.90
N VAL A 171 -20.05 12.84 4.61
CA VAL A 171 -19.11 11.83 4.11
C VAL A 171 -17.67 12.14 4.53
N ARG A 172 -17.28 13.42 4.58
CA ARG A 172 -15.90 13.83 4.94
C ARG A 172 -15.51 13.46 6.37
N LYS A 173 -16.50 13.24 7.25
CA LYS A 173 -16.28 12.79 8.63
C LYS A 173 -15.77 11.34 8.71
N ARG A 174 -15.96 10.55 7.65
CA ARG A 174 -15.64 9.10 7.63
C ARG A 174 -14.57 8.76 6.60
N PHE A 175 -14.61 9.40 5.44
CA PHE A 175 -13.75 9.03 4.32
C PHE A 175 -12.81 10.16 3.90
N ARG A 176 -11.59 9.79 3.52
CA ARG A 176 -10.76 10.66 2.68
C ARG A 176 -11.46 10.84 1.34
N MET A 177 -11.85 12.08 1.04
CA MET A 177 -12.68 12.36 -0.12
C MET A 177 -12.25 13.63 -0.84
N THR A 178 -12.73 13.79 -2.07
CA THR A 178 -12.55 15.00 -2.88
C THR A 178 -13.85 15.45 -3.55
N THR A 179 -13.89 16.69 -4.02
CA THR A 179 -15.05 17.30 -4.69
C THR A 179 -14.59 18.07 -5.91
N ASP A 180 -15.43 18.13 -6.94
CA ASP A 180 -15.11 18.80 -8.20
C ASP A 180 -16.39 19.23 -8.93
N ASP A 181 -16.45 20.48 -9.35
CA ASP A 181 -17.58 21.04 -10.10
C ASP A 181 -17.16 21.52 -11.51
N ALA A 182 -15.90 21.37 -11.90
CA ALA A 182 -15.35 21.95 -13.11
C ALA A 182 -15.56 21.06 -14.35
N GLY A 183 -16.20 21.62 -15.37
CA GLY A 183 -16.42 20.94 -16.65
C GLY A 183 -17.50 19.85 -16.59
N SER A 184 -17.60 19.06 -17.66
CA SER A 184 -18.62 18.01 -17.75
C SER A 184 -18.39 16.88 -16.75
N ILE A 185 -19.44 16.12 -16.43
CA ILE A 185 -19.33 14.96 -15.54
C ILE A 185 -18.31 13.92 -16.05
N GLY A 186 -18.26 13.68 -17.36
CA GLY A 186 -17.27 12.79 -17.96
C GLY A 186 -15.82 13.25 -17.74
N LYS A 187 -15.56 14.56 -17.79
CA LYS A 187 -14.22 15.10 -17.48
C LYS A 187 -13.86 14.91 -16.01
N ARG A 188 -14.84 15.02 -15.11
CA ARG A 188 -14.66 14.78 -13.66
C ARG A 188 -14.35 13.31 -13.39
N TYR A 189 -15.13 12.38 -13.96
CA TYR A 189 -14.83 10.94 -13.87
C TYR A 189 -13.43 10.62 -14.37
N ARG A 190 -13.02 11.18 -15.51
CA ARG A 190 -11.68 10.94 -16.06
C ARG A 190 -10.56 11.36 -15.09
N ARG A 191 -10.68 12.54 -14.46
CA ARG A 191 -9.68 12.98 -13.47
C ARG A 191 -9.58 12.03 -12.28
N GLN A 192 -10.71 11.51 -11.83
CA GLN A 192 -10.75 10.56 -10.70
C GLN A 192 -10.21 9.18 -11.08
N ASP A 193 -10.54 8.70 -12.28
CA ASP A 193 -9.98 7.48 -12.85
C ASP A 193 -8.44 7.60 -12.91
N GLU A 194 -7.90 8.73 -13.41
CA GLU A 194 -6.46 9.00 -13.54
C GLU A 194 -5.71 9.01 -12.20
N ILE A 195 -6.36 9.38 -11.09
CA ILE A 195 -5.76 9.35 -9.74
C ILE A 195 -6.18 8.12 -8.90
N GLY A 196 -6.97 7.23 -9.49
CA GLY A 196 -7.34 5.94 -8.90
C GLY A 196 -8.42 5.97 -7.82
N THR A 197 -9.22 7.03 -7.72
CA THR A 197 -10.35 7.11 -6.77
C THR A 197 -11.37 6.00 -7.05
N PRO A 198 -11.67 5.09 -6.12
CA PRO A 198 -12.50 3.91 -6.38
C PRO A 198 -13.96 4.24 -6.75
N ASN A 199 -14.56 5.24 -6.08
CA ASN A 199 -15.97 5.55 -6.24
C ASN A 199 -16.19 7.03 -6.55
N CYS A 200 -16.94 7.31 -7.62
CA CYS A 200 -17.46 8.65 -7.89
C CYS A 200 -18.96 8.68 -7.60
N ILE A 201 -19.40 9.64 -6.81
CA ILE A 201 -20.81 9.83 -6.45
C ILE A 201 -21.33 11.09 -7.10
N VAL A 202 -22.50 11.01 -7.72
CA VAL A 202 -23.17 12.14 -8.36
C VAL A 202 -24.47 12.46 -7.66
N ILE A 203 -24.63 13.74 -7.34
CA ILE A 203 -25.87 14.35 -6.86
C ILE A 203 -26.60 14.91 -8.07
N ASP A 204 -27.74 14.33 -8.42
CA ASP A 204 -28.58 14.75 -9.54
C ASP A 204 -29.93 15.30 -9.04
N PHE A 205 -30.85 15.64 -9.95
CA PHE A 205 -32.14 16.20 -9.56
C PHE A 205 -33.03 15.18 -8.84
N ASP A 206 -32.92 13.89 -9.20
CA ASP A 206 -33.69 12.84 -8.54
C ASP A 206 -33.24 12.69 -7.08
N THR A 207 -31.94 12.93 -6.80
CA THR A 207 -31.42 12.99 -5.42
C THR A 207 -32.19 13.96 -4.53
N LEU A 208 -32.67 15.08 -5.07
CA LEU A 208 -33.42 16.08 -4.30
C LEU A 208 -34.83 15.59 -3.93
N GLU A 209 -35.34 14.60 -4.64
CA GLU A 209 -36.69 14.05 -4.44
C GLU A 209 -36.67 12.76 -3.61
N ASP A 210 -35.69 11.88 -3.84
CA ASP A 210 -35.70 10.51 -3.32
C ASP A 210 -34.51 10.14 -2.40
N ASP A 211 -33.61 11.09 -2.10
CA ASP A 211 -32.39 10.89 -1.32
C ASP A 211 -31.50 9.73 -1.83
N THR A 212 -31.57 9.42 -3.13
CA THR A 212 -30.67 8.47 -3.80
C THR A 212 -29.62 9.18 -4.62
N VAL A 213 -28.43 8.59 -4.67
CA VAL A 213 -27.31 9.08 -5.46
C VAL A 213 -26.85 8.05 -6.47
N THR A 214 -26.21 8.52 -7.53
CA THR A 214 -25.55 7.63 -8.48
C THR A 214 -24.12 7.36 -8.04
N VAL A 215 -23.76 6.10 -7.80
CA VAL A 215 -22.39 5.65 -7.50
C VAL A 215 -21.81 4.98 -8.73
N ARG A 216 -20.69 5.52 -9.24
CA ARG A 216 -19.90 4.96 -10.33
C ARG A 216 -18.65 4.29 -9.79
N ASP A 217 -18.52 2.99 -10.08
CA ASP A 217 -17.32 2.22 -9.80
C ASP A 217 -16.21 2.53 -10.81
N ARG A 218 -14.98 2.74 -10.33
CA ARG A 218 -13.80 3.05 -11.16
C ARG A 218 -13.52 1.93 -12.14
N ASP A 219 -13.48 0.67 -11.72
CA ASP A 219 -12.92 -0.38 -12.56
C ASP A 219 -13.88 -0.81 -13.67
N THR A 220 -15.14 -1.03 -13.32
CA THR A 220 -16.19 -1.51 -14.23
C THR A 220 -16.92 -0.39 -14.94
N THR A 221 -16.80 0.86 -14.48
CA THR A 221 -17.54 2.04 -14.96
C THR A 221 -19.06 1.96 -14.77
N LYS A 222 -19.56 0.90 -14.11
CA LYS A 222 -20.98 0.70 -13.85
C LYS A 222 -21.49 1.75 -12.88
N GLN A 223 -22.72 2.19 -13.12
CA GLN A 223 -23.43 3.16 -12.29
C GLN A 223 -24.59 2.47 -11.60
N THR A 224 -24.75 2.73 -10.30
CA THR A 224 -25.83 2.17 -9.49
C THR A 224 -26.47 3.26 -8.64
N ARG A 225 -27.79 3.24 -8.51
CA ARG A 225 -28.53 4.14 -7.61
C ARG A 225 -28.52 3.54 -6.21
N VAL A 226 -28.06 4.32 -5.23
CA VAL A 226 -27.93 3.90 -3.84
C VAL A 226 -28.49 5.00 -2.94
N LYS A 227 -29.23 4.63 -1.90
CA LYS A 227 -29.66 5.60 -0.88
C LYS A 227 -28.46 6.18 -0.14
N ILE A 228 -28.49 7.47 0.15
CA ILE A 228 -27.38 8.17 0.84
C ILE A 228 -27.06 7.51 2.19
N GLU A 229 -28.06 7.05 2.94
CA GLU A 229 -27.87 6.34 4.21
C GLU A 229 -26.98 5.09 4.09
N ASN A 230 -26.94 4.45 2.92
CA ASN A 230 -26.16 3.25 2.69
C ASN A 230 -24.72 3.56 2.29
N LEU A 231 -24.43 4.74 1.74
CA LEU A 231 -23.05 5.19 1.50
C LEU A 231 -22.24 5.24 2.80
N ILE A 232 -22.92 5.56 3.89
CA ILE A 232 -22.36 5.85 5.20
C ILE A 232 -22.11 4.54 5.99
N LYS A 233 -22.72 3.41 5.57
CA LYS A 233 -22.65 2.10 6.25
C LYS A 233 -21.54 1.17 5.72
N TYR A 234 -20.71 1.60 4.78
CA TYR A 234 -19.70 0.76 4.11
C TYR A 234 -18.35 0.62 4.84
N ASP A 235 -18.24 1.04 6.11
CA ASP A 235 -17.04 0.80 6.95
C ASP A 235 -17.30 -0.37 7.91
N GLU A 236 -17.30 -1.60 7.39
CA GLU A 236 -16.93 -2.84 8.12
C GLU A 236 -16.14 -3.76 7.20
#